data_AF-A0A925QJ82-F1
#
_entry.id   AF-A0A925QJ82-F1
#
_cell.length_a   1.000
_cell.length_b   1.000
_cell.length_c   1.000
_cell.angle_alpha   90.00
_cell.angle_beta   90.00
_cell.angle_gamma   90.00
#
_symmetry.space_group_name_H-M   'P 1'
#
loop_
_entity.id
_entity.type
_entity.pdbx_description
1 polymer ?
#
loop_
_entity_poly.entity_id
_entity_poly.type
_entity_poly.pdbx_seq_one_letter_code
_entity_poly.pdbx_strand_id
1 'polypeptide(L)'
;VMLGAELGTCADTLVASIGRSRAAIKTGLFHLLFNVITITFGILLLPLFSQAVLYISRGASLSQTIANAHMLFNGLGVLLMLPFISLFEKLLEKFIPDNQVAEKAIAS
;
A
#
# COMPACT_ATOMS: atom_id res chain seq x y z
N VAL A 1 -3.01 13.28 -10.61
CA VAL A 1 -3.94 12.23 -11.10
C VAL A 1 -3.61 10.88 -10.50
N MET A 2 -2.39 10.39 -10.72
CA MET A 2 -1.92 9.07 -10.31
C MET A 2 -1.98 8.78 -8.79
N LEU A 3 -1.37 9.62 -7.95
CA LEU A 3 -1.42 9.45 -6.49
C LEU A 3 -2.85 9.50 -5.90
N GLY A 4 -3.75 10.27 -6.54
CA GLY A 4 -5.15 10.34 -6.13
C GLY A 4 -5.94 9.06 -6.46
N ALA A 5 -5.59 8.37 -7.55
CA ALA A 5 -6.20 7.09 -7.92
C ALA A 5 -5.79 5.97 -6.96
N GLU A 6 -4.53 5.96 -6.52
CA GLU A 6 -4.03 5.01 -5.51
C GLU A 6 -4.71 5.25 -4.14
N LEU A 7 -4.92 6.52 -3.77
CA LEU A 7 -5.67 6.86 -2.55
C LEU A 7 -7.15 6.47 -2.63
N GLY A 8 -7.79 6.66 -3.80
CA GLY A 8 -9.17 6.25 -4.04
C GLY A 8 -9.35 4.74 -3.95
N THR A 9 -8.45 3.96 -4.57
CA THR A 9 -8.47 2.50 -4.52
C THR A 9 -8.33 1.97 -3.08
N CYS A 10 -7.56 2.66 -2.24
CA CYS A 10 -7.48 2.35 -0.81
C CYS A 10 -8.78 2.61 -0.07
N ALA A 11 -9.43 3.75 -0.33
CA ALA A 11 -10.71 4.08 0.27
C ALA A 11 -11.77 3.04 -0.12
N ASP A 12 -11.84 2.66 -1.40
CA ASP A 12 -12.75 1.62 -1.89
C ASP A 12 -12.45 0.27 -1.24
N THR A 13 -11.18 -0.10 -1.13
CA THR A 13 -10.75 -1.35 -0.47
C THR A 13 -11.15 -1.36 1.00
N LEU A 14 -10.96 -0.26 1.72
CA LEU A 14 -11.34 -0.13 3.12
C LEU A 14 -12.84 -0.28 3.29
N VAL A 15 -13.64 0.41 2.47
CA VAL A 15 -15.10 0.30 2.46
C VAL A 15 -15.55 -1.13 2.15
N ALA A 16 -14.94 -1.77 1.16
CA ALA A 16 -15.22 -3.16 0.78
C ALA A 16 -14.85 -4.18 1.87
N SER A 17 -13.97 -3.82 2.80
CA SER A 17 -13.54 -4.66 3.91
C SER A 17 -14.51 -4.62 5.10
N ILE A 18 -15.35 -3.58 5.20
CA ILE A 18 -16.31 -3.41 6.31
C ILE A 18 -17.32 -4.56 6.29
N GLY A 19 -17.50 -5.23 7.43
CA GLY A 19 -18.43 -6.36 7.58
C GLY A 19 -17.94 -7.68 6.98
N ARG A 20 -16.67 -7.76 6.53
CA ARG A 20 -16.06 -9.00 6.05
C ARG A 20 -15.20 -9.69 7.12
N SER A 21 -14.59 -10.81 6.78
CA SER A 21 -13.74 -11.57 7.71
C SER A 21 -12.60 -10.72 8.28
N ARG A 22 -12.10 -11.06 9.47
CA ARG A 22 -10.95 -10.37 10.08
C ARG A 22 -9.73 -10.34 9.15
N ALA A 23 -9.49 -11.43 8.42
CA ALA A 23 -8.44 -11.48 7.40
C ALA A 23 -8.64 -10.44 6.30
N ALA A 24 -9.87 -10.27 5.79
CA ALA A 24 -10.17 -9.24 4.79
C ALA A 24 -9.93 -7.82 5.34
N ILE A 25 -10.33 -7.56 6.59
CA ILE A 25 -10.11 -6.27 7.25
C ILE A 25 -8.60 -6.00 7.44
N LYS A 26 -7.82 -7.00 7.87
CA LYS A 26 -6.36 -6.90 7.98
C LYS A 26 -5.72 -6.57 6.63
N THR A 27 -6.12 -7.24 5.55
CA THR A 27 -5.63 -6.96 4.18
C THR A 27 -5.98 -5.53 3.73
N GLY A 28 -7.20 -5.07 3.99
CA GLY A 28 -7.62 -3.70 3.65
C GLY A 28 -6.82 -2.64 4.40
N LEU A 29 -6.57 -2.84 5.70
CA LEU A 29 -5.71 -1.96 6.50
C LEU A 29 -4.25 -2.00 6.05
N PHE A 30 -3.71 -3.17 5.74
CA PHE A 30 -2.37 -3.30 5.18
C PHE A 30 -2.24 -2.50 3.88
N HIS A 31 -3.21 -2.62 2.98
CA HIS A 31 -3.21 -1.92 1.70
C HIS A 31 -3.28 -0.40 1.88
N LEU A 32 -4.11 0.08 2.82
CA LEU A 32 -4.16 1.49 3.18
C LEU A 32 -2.82 2.01 3.72
N LEU A 33 -2.20 1.28 4.66
CA LEU A 33 -0.91 1.66 5.25
C LEU A 33 0.21 1.66 4.20
N PHE A 34 0.24 0.65 3.34
CA PHE A 34 1.13 0.58 2.19
C PHE A 34 1.05 1.86 1.36
N ASN A 35 -0.14 2.22 0.90
CA ASN A 35 -0.29 3.38 0.04
C ASN A 35 -0.01 4.71 0.72
N VAL A 36 -0.40 4.89 1.99
CA VAL A 36 -0.06 6.11 2.73
C VAL A 36 1.46 6.29 2.83
N ILE A 37 2.19 5.22 3.14
CA ILE A 37 3.65 5.26 3.25
C ILE A 37 4.28 5.54 1.89
N THR A 38 3.92 4.79 0.85
CA THR A 38 4.53 4.94 -0.48
C THR A 38 4.23 6.31 -1.09
N ILE A 39 3.01 6.86 -0.91
CA ILE A 39 2.66 8.21 -1.35
C ILE A 39 3.48 9.26 -0.60
N THR A 40 3.65 9.10 0.71
CA THR A 40 4.47 10.02 1.51
C THR A 40 5.92 10.05 1.03
N PHE A 41 6.52 8.88 0.80
CA PHE A 41 7.87 8.77 0.23
C PHE A 41 7.94 9.30 -1.21
N GLY A 42 6.92 9.05 -2.03
CA GLY A 42 6.85 9.55 -3.40
C GLY A 42 6.77 11.08 -3.47
N ILE A 43 6.05 11.72 -2.54
CA ILE A 43 6.00 13.18 -2.43
C ILE A 43 7.36 13.72 -1.96
N LEU A 44 7.98 13.08 -0.96
CA LEU A 44 9.29 13.50 -0.45
C LEU A 44 10.40 13.41 -1.51
N LEU A 45 10.33 12.40 -2.37
CA LEU A 45 11.32 12.12 -3.43
C LEU A 45 10.82 12.56 -4.82
N LEU A 46 9.81 13.42 -4.90
CA LEU A 46 9.14 13.78 -6.15
C LEU A 46 10.10 14.26 -7.27
N PRO A 47 11.12 15.10 -7.01
CA PRO A 47 12.04 15.52 -8.06
C PRO A 47 12.84 14.36 -8.66
N LEU A 48 13.31 13.43 -7.81
CA LEU A 48 14.07 12.26 -8.23
C LEU A 48 13.17 11.27 -8.98
N PHE A 49 11.97 11.05 -8.46
CA PHE A 49 10.98 10.19 -9.08
C PHE A 49 10.59 10.68 -10.48
N SER A 50 10.31 11.98 -10.64
CA SER A 50 9.97 12.57 -11.94
C SER A 50 11.09 12.40 -12.96
N GLN A 51 12.34 12.61 -12.56
CA GLN A 51 13.50 12.39 -13.44
C GLN A 51 13.63 10.92 -13.85
N ALA A 52 13.44 9.98 -12.92
CA ALA A 52 13.46 8.56 -13.23
C ALA A 52 12.36 8.17 -14.22
N VAL A 53 11.14 8.66 -14.03
CA VAL A 53 10.00 8.42 -14.95
C VAL A 53 10.30 8.96 -16.34
N LEU A 54 10.81 10.19 -16.46
CA LEU A 54 11.17 10.80 -17.74
C LEU A 54 12.32 10.06 -18.42
N TYR A 55 13.28 9.55 -17.65
CA TYR A 55 14.40 8.77 -18.16
C TYR A 55 13.94 7.45 -18.78
N ILE A 56 13.09 6.69 -18.08
CA ILE A 56 12.58 5.39 -18.58
C ILE A 56 11.52 5.54 -19.68
N SER A 57 10.89 6.72 -19.78
CA SER A 57 9.81 6.99 -20.73
C SER A 57 10.27 7.79 -21.97
N ARG A 58 11.58 7.81 -22.25
CA ARG A 58 12.11 8.52 -23.42
C ARG A 58 11.51 7.97 -24.72
N GLY A 59 10.91 8.86 -25.51
CA GLY A 59 10.24 8.50 -26.76
C GLY A 59 8.87 7.82 -26.59
N ALA A 60 8.38 7.69 -25.35
CA ALA A 60 7.06 7.16 -25.08
C ALA A 60 5.97 8.24 -25.23
N SER A 61 4.76 7.82 -25.57
CA SER A 61 3.57 8.69 -25.52
C SER A 61 3.28 9.15 -24.08
N LEU A 62 2.44 10.19 -23.94
CA LEU A 62 1.98 10.66 -22.63
C LEU A 62 1.31 9.54 -21.81
N SER A 63 0.44 8.76 -22.44
CA SER A 63 -0.26 7.64 -21.78
C SER A 63 0.72 6.56 -21.30
N GLN A 64 1.76 6.26 -22.08
CA GLN A 64 2.81 5.31 -21.66
C GLN A 64 3.69 5.89 -20.54
N THR A 65 4.00 7.18 -20.59
CA THR A 65 4.76 7.86 -19.53
C THR A 65 4.00 7.79 -18.19
N ILE A 66 2.70 8.02 -18.26
CA ILE A 66 1.77 7.87 -17.14
C ILE A 66 1.81 6.41 -16.66
N ALA A 67 1.59 5.41 -17.51
CA ALA A 67 1.65 3.99 -17.12
C ALA A 67 3.00 3.58 -16.48
N ASN A 68 4.13 4.02 -17.05
CA ASN A 68 5.47 3.78 -16.52
C ASN A 68 5.66 4.39 -15.12
N ALA A 69 5.09 5.58 -14.88
CA ALA A 69 5.12 6.21 -13.57
C ALA A 69 4.41 5.35 -12.51
N HIS A 70 3.23 4.80 -12.82
CA HIS A 70 2.56 3.88 -11.88
C HIS A 70 3.36 2.62 -11.61
N MET A 71 3.84 1.98 -12.67
CA MET A 71 4.64 0.77 -12.54
C MET A 71 5.86 1.02 -11.64
N LEU A 72 6.58 2.12 -11.88
CA LEU A 72 7.75 2.48 -11.09
C LEU A 72 7.37 2.81 -9.64
N PHE A 73 6.32 3.60 -9.42
CA PHE A 73 5.86 3.98 -8.08
C PHE A 73 5.44 2.76 -7.26
N ASN A 74 4.61 1.89 -7.80
CA ASN A 74 4.13 0.69 -7.11
C ASN A 74 5.27 -0.33 -6.90
N GLY A 75 6.15 -0.50 -7.88
CA GLY A 75 7.32 -1.36 -7.76
C GLY A 75 8.29 -0.91 -6.66
N LEU A 76 8.63 0.39 -6.64
CA LEU A 76 9.45 0.98 -5.57
C LEU A 76 8.75 0.88 -4.21
N GLY A 77 7.43 1.06 -4.19
CA GLY A 77 6.63 0.91 -2.97
C GLY A 77 6.69 -0.50 -2.39
N VAL A 78 6.58 -1.53 -3.25
CA VAL A 78 6.75 -2.93 -2.83
C VAL A 78 8.16 -3.16 -2.28
N LEU A 79 9.19 -2.70 -2.98
CA LEU A 79 10.59 -2.84 -2.53
C LEU A 79 10.82 -2.16 -1.17
N LEU A 80 10.22 -0.99 -0.97
CA LEU A 80 10.27 -0.26 0.31
C LEU A 80 9.58 -1.06 1.44
N MET A 81 8.42 -1.66 1.17
CA MET A 81 7.58 -2.30 2.18
C MET A 81 7.95 -3.75 2.48
N LEU A 82 8.57 -4.47 1.54
CA LEU A 82 9.04 -5.85 1.70
C LEU A 82 9.73 -6.14 3.05
N PRO A 83 10.74 -5.36 3.49
CA PRO A 83 11.43 -5.61 4.76
C PRO A 83 10.55 -5.39 5.99
N PHE A 84 9.42 -4.68 5.86
CA PHE A 84 8.54 -4.33 6.98
C PHE A 84 7.26 -5.18 7.04
N ILE A 85 7.03 -6.10 6.09
CA ILE A 85 5.79 -6.90 6.03
C ILE A 85 5.52 -7.61 7.36
N SER A 86 6.53 -8.25 7.94
CA SER A 86 6.42 -8.98 9.22
C SER A 86 6.15 -8.06 10.42
N LEU A 87 6.57 -6.79 10.35
CA LEU A 87 6.22 -5.79 11.36
C LEU A 87 4.75 -5.39 11.24
N PHE A 88 4.26 -5.15 10.01
CA PHE A 88 2.86 -4.81 9.77
C PHE A 88 1.92 -5.95 10.13
N GLU A 89 2.28 -7.19 9.83
CA GLU A 89 1.53 -8.38 10.25
C GLU A 89 1.28 -8.38 11.76
N LYS A 90 2.34 -8.27 12.57
CA LYS A 90 2.24 -8.22 14.03
C LYS A 90 1.41 -7.04 14.54
N LEU A 91 1.57 -5.87 13.91
CA LEU A 91 0.77 -4.69 14.26
C LEU A 91 -0.72 -4.96 14.00
N LEU A 92 -1.06 -5.49 12.82
CA LEU A 92 -2.44 -5.77 12.43
C LEU A 92 -3.06 -6.89 13.27
N GLU A 93 -2.30 -7.90 13.66
CA GLU A 93 -2.74 -8.92 14.63
C GLU A 93 -3.04 -8.32 16.00
N LYS A 94 -2.26 -7.34 16.45
CA LYS A 94 -2.52 -6.64 17.71
C LYS A 94 -3.78 -5.76 17.64
N PHE A 95 -4.00 -5.06 16.54
CA PHE A 95 -5.18 -4.21 16.35
C PHE A 95 -6.46 -5.02 16.08
N ILE A 96 -6.33 -6.14 15.38
CA ILE A 96 -7.44 -7.03 15.00
C ILE A 96 -7.06 -8.47 15.37
N PRO A 97 -7.12 -8.83 16.65
CA PRO A 97 -6.81 -10.18 17.09
C PRO A 97 -7.83 -11.17 16.52
N ASP A 98 -7.36 -12.37 16.16
CA ASP A 98 -8.24 -13.46 15.73
C ASP A 98 -8.89 -14.13 16.94
N ASN A 99 -10.15 -14.55 16.78
CA ASN A 99 -10.97 -15.06 17.87
C ASN A 99 -10.33 -16.29 18.58
N GLN A 100 -9.54 -17.10 17.86
CA GLN A 100 -8.87 -18.28 18.43
C GLN A 100 -7.70 -17.92 19.38
N VAL A 101 -7.08 -16.75 19.22
CA VAL A 101 -5.98 -16.28 20.08
C VAL A 101 -6.53 -15.60 21.34
N ALA A 102 -7.64 -14.86 21.20
CA ALA A 102 -8.33 -14.26 22.34
C ALA A 102 -8.80 -15.32 23.34
N GLU A 103 -9.32 -16.46 22.87
CA GLU A 103 -9.78 -17.56 23.73
C GLU A 103 -8.62 -18.25 24.48
N LYS A 104 -7.45 -18.43 23.84
CA LYS A 104 -6.24 -18.95 24.49
C LYS A 104 -5.62 -18.01 25.52
N ALA A 105 -5.68 -16.69 25.30
CA ALA A 105 -5.12 -15.70 26.22
C ALA A 105 -5.97 -15.49 27.48
N ILE A 106 -7.28 -15.79 27.42
CA ILE A 106 -8.17 -15.75 28.58
C ILE A 106 -8.09 -17.06 29.39
N ALA A 107 -7.65 -18.14 28.75
CA ALA A 107 -7.51 -19.47 29.36
C ALA A 107 -6.11 -19.78 29.94
N SER A 108 -5.16 -18.85 29.89
CA SER A 108 -3.80 -18.96 30.45
C SER A 108 -3.58 -17.97 31.59
#